data_AF-A0A9X9R4T9-F1
#
_entry.id   AF-A0A9X9R4T9-F1
#
_cell.length_a   1.000
_cell.length_b   1.000
_cell.length_c   1.000
_cell.angle_alpha   90.00
_cell.angle_beta   90.00
_cell.angle_gamma   90.00
#
_symmetry.space_group_name_H-M   'P 1'
#
loop_
_entity.id
_entity.type
_entity.pdbx_description
1 polymer ?
#
loop_
_entity_poly.entity_id
_entity_poly.type
_entity_poly.pdbx_seq_one_letter_code
_entity_poly.pdbx_strand_id
1 'polypeptide(L)'
;MSIYNLAMKTNALELLRLNIDLEMQELANGEHKLTKKFLDEGYRKEIEFQAGLLGLSVASQASVKSLADAVVNANFKGAKWSDNIWDRQDKLRSIISQSVQSAILKGKNGLTIARDIRREFDVSASYAKRLAITEHARVQMEVGRLSMAENGFTMFDIIPEPKACDICKDIAKHGPYHLDKWRTGENSPPFHPYCRCAVVGVDEKNGSDHESLDKLNKTEYNQSMKESSTYARNVLSAVSLIEPRITSQLKHITKQSNGNLQGLDFRLKSLESLSRKISTDSLLDEISLEEAANNINDALRYTAVFKPDNFFDDYHSMKSALVKNGFKIEKVKNTWLDDGPYNGVNTVVSKDNIKFEIQYHTQESFDLKNGKLHELYEERRLPNITRKRKAELDKMMFELSKSLTKPSQIERVN
;
A
#
# COMPACT_ATOMS: atom_id res chain seq x y z
N MET A 1 -54.80 16.74 -29.15
CA MET A 1 -53.48 16.11 -29.36
C MET A 1 -52.32 16.79 -28.63
N SER A 2 -52.31 18.12 -28.44
CA SER A 2 -51.23 18.84 -27.70
C SER A 2 -51.09 18.42 -26.21
N ILE A 3 -52.21 18.29 -25.49
CA ILE A 3 -52.22 17.96 -24.05
C ILE A 3 -51.74 16.54 -23.76
N TYR A 4 -52.07 15.57 -24.62
CA TYR A 4 -51.67 14.16 -24.47
C TYR A 4 -50.15 13.97 -24.62
N ASN A 5 -49.52 14.70 -25.55
CA ASN A 5 -48.07 14.71 -25.71
C ASN A 5 -47.34 15.42 -24.56
N LEU A 6 -47.99 16.39 -23.90
CA LEU A 6 -47.45 17.04 -22.71
C LEU A 6 -47.47 16.07 -21.51
N ALA A 7 -48.60 15.39 -21.29
CA ALA A 7 -48.77 14.42 -20.20
C ALA A 7 -47.82 13.20 -20.31
N MET A 8 -47.58 12.68 -21.53
CA MET A 8 -46.59 11.63 -21.71
C MET A 8 -45.15 12.12 -21.47
N LYS A 9 -44.82 13.35 -21.87
CA LYS A 9 -43.50 13.95 -21.62
C LYS A 9 -43.26 14.23 -20.14
N THR A 10 -44.27 14.65 -19.39
CA THR A 10 -44.18 14.85 -17.94
C THR A 10 -43.99 13.52 -17.22
N ASN A 11 -44.70 12.45 -17.59
CA ASN A 11 -44.52 11.13 -16.97
C ASN A 11 -43.14 10.53 -17.26
N ALA A 12 -42.64 10.65 -18.50
CA ALA A 12 -41.28 10.19 -18.83
C ALA A 12 -40.19 10.98 -18.10
N LEU A 13 -40.42 12.29 -17.91
CA LEU A 13 -39.52 13.16 -17.14
C LEU A 13 -39.51 12.81 -15.65
N GLU A 14 -40.68 12.57 -15.07
CA GLU A 14 -40.82 12.14 -13.68
C GLU A 14 -40.14 10.79 -13.44
N LEU A 15 -40.32 9.83 -14.35
CA LEU A 15 -39.64 8.53 -14.28
C LEU A 15 -38.11 8.68 -14.33
N LEU A 16 -37.59 9.52 -15.23
CA LEU A 16 -36.16 9.79 -15.33
C LEU A 16 -35.62 10.41 -14.04
N ARG A 17 -36.36 11.34 -13.43
CA ARG A 17 -35.98 11.97 -12.16
C ARG A 17 -35.93 10.95 -11.03
N LEU A 18 -36.93 10.09 -10.91
CA LEU A 18 -36.98 9.04 -9.90
C LEU A 18 -35.81 8.06 -10.04
N ASN A 19 -35.46 7.68 -11.28
CA ASN A 19 -34.30 6.81 -11.52
C ASN A 19 -32.99 7.48 -11.13
N ILE A 20 -32.79 8.76 -11.48
CA ILE A 20 -31.60 9.51 -11.06
C ILE A 20 -31.53 9.62 -9.54
N ASP A 21 -32.64 9.93 -8.88
CA ASP A 21 -32.69 10.04 -7.43
C ASP A 21 -32.36 8.71 -6.74
N LEU A 22 -32.82 7.58 -7.29
CA LEU A 22 -32.50 6.23 -6.80
C LEU A 22 -31.00 5.92 -6.91
N GLU A 23 -30.41 6.12 -8.09
CA GLU A 23 -28.97 5.91 -8.32
C GLU A 23 -28.12 6.79 -7.40
N MET A 24 -28.54 8.03 -7.15
CA MET A 24 -27.87 8.93 -6.22
C MET A 24 -27.98 8.47 -4.77
N GLN A 25 -29.10 7.86 -4.36
CA GLN A 25 -29.24 7.26 -3.04
C GLN A 25 -28.32 6.04 -2.87
N GLU A 26 -28.23 5.17 -3.89
CA GLU A 26 -27.33 4.03 -3.87
C GLU A 26 -25.86 4.46 -3.76
N LEU A 27 -25.47 5.48 -4.53
CA LEU A 27 -24.14 6.06 -4.47
C LEU A 27 -23.83 6.63 -3.08
N ALA A 28 -24.76 7.40 -2.50
CA ALA A 28 -24.60 7.97 -1.16
C ALA A 28 -24.43 6.89 -0.08
N ASN A 29 -25.22 5.81 -0.17
CA ASN A 29 -25.11 4.67 0.74
C ASN A 29 -23.77 3.93 0.56
N GLY A 30 -23.31 3.76 -0.69
CA GLY A 30 -22.01 3.18 -1.01
C GLY A 30 -20.86 4.00 -0.40
N GLU A 31 -20.89 5.33 -0.55
CA GLU A 31 -19.91 6.23 0.04
C GLU A 31 -19.92 6.16 1.58
N HIS A 32 -21.09 6.17 2.20
CA HIS A 32 -21.22 6.04 3.64
C HIS A 32 -20.58 4.73 4.15
N LYS A 33 -20.88 3.60 3.51
CA LYS A 33 -20.30 2.29 3.86
C LYS A 33 -18.78 2.26 3.71
N LEU A 34 -18.25 2.77 2.61
CA LEU A 34 -16.80 2.82 2.37
C LEU A 34 -16.08 3.72 3.36
N THR A 35 -16.66 4.89 3.66
CA THR A 35 -16.09 5.83 4.63
C THR A 35 -16.13 5.24 6.03
N LYS A 36 -17.25 4.62 6.44
CA LYS A 36 -17.35 3.92 7.73
C LYS A 36 -16.26 2.85 7.86
N LYS A 37 -16.12 1.98 6.86
CA LYS A 37 -15.09 0.93 6.85
C LYS A 37 -13.68 1.53 6.99
N PHE A 38 -13.39 2.61 6.28
CA PHE A 38 -12.09 3.30 6.36
C PHE A 38 -11.80 3.91 7.74
N LEU A 39 -12.83 4.45 8.42
CA LEU A 39 -12.71 4.98 9.78
C LEU A 39 -12.54 3.86 10.81
N ASP A 40 -13.32 2.79 10.71
CA ASP A 40 -13.23 1.61 11.59
C ASP A 40 -11.86 0.92 11.48
N GLU A 41 -11.32 0.78 10.26
CA GLU A 41 -9.97 0.25 10.03
C GLU A 41 -8.89 1.16 10.62
N GLY A 42 -9.05 2.48 10.52
CA GLY A 42 -8.15 3.45 11.12
C GLY A 42 -8.12 3.37 12.64
N TYR A 43 -9.29 3.26 13.25
CA TYR A 43 -9.43 3.07 14.69
C TYR A 43 -8.70 1.79 15.16
N ARG A 44 -8.92 0.66 14.46
CA ARG A 44 -8.26 -0.61 14.82
C ARG A 44 -6.74 -0.51 14.73
N LYS A 45 -6.22 0.03 13.62
CA LYS A 45 -4.77 0.18 13.40
C LYS A 45 -4.13 1.08 14.45
N GLU A 46 -4.82 2.15 14.86
CA GLU A 46 -4.31 3.03 15.91
C GLU A 46 -4.30 2.34 17.28
N ILE A 47 -5.34 1.58 17.63
CA ILE A 47 -5.32 0.77 18.86
C ILE A 47 -4.17 -0.25 18.83
N GLU A 48 -3.95 -0.94 17.73
CA GLU A 48 -2.84 -1.89 17.58
C GLU A 48 -1.49 -1.19 17.68
N PHE A 49 -1.37 0.00 17.08
CA PHE A 49 -0.18 0.83 17.16
C PHE A 49 0.11 1.26 18.61
N GLN A 50 -0.90 1.76 19.33
CA GLN A 50 -0.76 2.20 20.72
C GLN A 50 -0.53 1.01 21.69
N ALA A 51 -1.22 -0.12 21.47
CA ALA A 51 -1.02 -1.34 22.25
C ALA A 51 0.39 -1.91 22.04
N GLY A 52 0.92 -1.81 20.81
CA GLY A 52 2.30 -2.15 20.49
C GLY A 52 3.32 -1.24 21.17
N LEU A 53 3.05 0.07 21.24
CA LEU A 53 3.91 1.08 21.87
C LEU A 53 3.94 0.98 23.42
N LEU A 54 2.87 0.50 24.03
CA LEU A 54 2.68 0.50 25.49
C LEU A 54 2.73 -0.91 26.12
N GLY A 55 2.89 -1.95 25.30
CA GLY A 55 3.14 -3.33 25.77
C GLY A 55 1.97 -4.00 26.50
N LEU A 56 0.73 -3.57 26.24
CA LEU A 56 -0.47 -4.10 26.90
C LEU A 56 -1.42 -4.80 25.92
N SER A 57 -2.13 -5.83 26.41
CA SER A 57 -3.04 -6.66 25.62
C SER A 57 -4.25 -5.88 25.12
N VAL A 58 -4.56 -6.02 23.82
CA VAL A 58 -5.76 -5.45 23.19
C VAL A 58 -7.03 -6.00 23.84
N ALA A 59 -7.92 -5.11 24.29
CA ALA A 59 -9.20 -5.46 24.89
C ALA A 59 -10.09 -6.31 23.95
N SER A 60 -11.09 -7.00 24.52
CA SER A 60 -11.98 -7.90 23.76
C SER A 60 -12.62 -7.24 22.52
N GLN A 61 -12.80 -8.00 21.44
CA GLN A 61 -13.30 -7.50 20.15
C GLN A 61 -14.66 -6.78 20.25
N ALA A 62 -15.53 -7.19 21.18
CA ALA A 62 -16.83 -6.56 21.42
C ALA A 62 -16.71 -5.17 22.07
N SER A 63 -15.82 -5.00 23.06
CA SER A 63 -15.53 -3.70 23.69
C SER A 63 -14.82 -2.73 22.76
N VAL A 64 -13.95 -3.24 21.88
CA VAL A 64 -13.25 -2.41 20.87
C VAL A 64 -14.25 -1.81 19.89
N LYS A 65 -15.27 -2.58 19.47
CA LYS A 65 -16.27 -2.12 18.50
C LYS A 65 -17.23 -1.07 19.05
N SER A 66 -17.73 -1.25 20.28
CA SER A 66 -18.64 -0.26 20.89
C SER A 66 -17.94 1.07 21.16
N LEU A 67 -16.66 1.03 21.57
CA LEU A 67 -15.84 2.22 21.74
C LEU A 67 -15.46 2.86 20.39
N ALA A 68 -15.18 2.04 19.36
CA ALA A 68 -14.96 2.51 18.00
C ALA A 68 -16.16 3.29 17.46
N ASP A 69 -17.37 2.73 17.54
CA ASP A 69 -18.58 3.40 17.07
C ASP A 69 -18.84 4.71 17.83
N ALA A 70 -18.49 4.80 19.12
CA ALA A 70 -18.60 6.03 19.91
C ALA A 70 -17.60 7.10 19.46
N VAL A 71 -16.33 6.74 19.24
CA VAL A 71 -15.27 7.66 18.80
C VAL A 71 -15.48 8.13 17.36
N VAL A 72 -15.85 7.20 16.47
CA VAL A 72 -16.10 7.47 15.05
C VAL A 72 -17.32 8.39 14.89
N ASN A 73 -18.41 8.17 15.63
CA ASN A 73 -19.63 8.98 15.53
C ASN A 73 -19.67 10.17 16.51
N ALA A 74 -18.53 10.52 17.12
CA ALA A 74 -18.42 11.71 17.95
C ALA A 74 -18.67 12.99 17.14
N ASN A 75 -19.26 13.99 17.78
CA ASN A 75 -19.51 15.28 17.15
C ASN A 75 -18.18 16.01 16.94
N PHE A 76 -17.95 16.48 15.72
CA PHE A 76 -16.82 17.34 15.38
C PHE A 76 -17.31 18.60 14.68
N LYS A 77 -17.00 19.77 15.27
CA LYS A 77 -17.42 21.08 14.76
C LYS A 77 -18.93 21.21 14.52
N GLY A 78 -19.75 20.56 15.35
CA GLY A 78 -21.21 20.68 15.35
C GLY A 78 -21.96 19.57 14.60
N ALA A 79 -21.27 18.69 13.85
CA ALA A 79 -21.92 17.62 13.09
C ALA A 79 -21.15 16.30 13.18
N LYS A 80 -21.80 15.17 12.84
CA LYS A 80 -21.11 13.90 12.62
C LYS A 80 -20.59 13.81 11.19
N TRP A 81 -19.60 12.96 10.95
CA TRP A 81 -19.10 12.71 9.60
C TRP A 81 -20.20 12.19 8.65
N SER A 82 -21.12 11.36 9.17
CA SER A 82 -22.24 10.79 8.40
C SER A 82 -23.20 11.88 7.92
N ASP A 83 -23.50 12.85 8.79
CA ASP A 83 -24.42 13.96 8.47
C ASP A 83 -23.85 14.82 7.34
N ASN A 84 -22.53 15.06 7.36
CA ASN A 84 -21.83 15.77 6.29
C ASN A 84 -21.87 15.05 4.93
N ILE A 85 -21.95 13.71 4.93
CA ILE A 85 -22.13 12.95 3.69
C ILE A 85 -23.55 13.19 3.16
N TRP A 86 -24.56 13.01 4.01
CA TRP A 86 -25.97 13.15 3.61
C TRP A 86 -26.31 14.57 3.17
N ASP A 87 -25.89 15.59 3.93
CA ASP A 87 -26.09 17.01 3.58
C ASP A 87 -25.47 17.37 2.22
N ARG A 88 -24.27 16.86 1.93
CA ARG A 88 -23.64 17.07 0.62
C ARG A 88 -24.37 16.32 -0.48
N GLN A 89 -24.79 15.08 -0.23
CA GLN A 89 -25.50 14.28 -1.21
C GLN A 89 -26.88 14.90 -1.53
N ASP A 90 -27.55 15.50 -0.55
CA ASP A 90 -28.76 16.31 -0.76
C ASP A 90 -28.52 17.53 -1.64
N LYS A 91 -27.43 18.27 -1.38
CA LYS A 91 -27.03 19.40 -2.23
C LYS A 91 -26.72 18.94 -3.66
N LEU A 92 -26.00 17.84 -3.83
CA LEU A 92 -25.70 17.28 -5.15
C LEU A 92 -26.97 16.84 -5.88
N ARG A 93 -27.90 16.18 -5.18
CA ARG A 93 -29.22 15.79 -5.73
C ARG A 93 -29.99 16.99 -6.25
N SER A 94 -30.02 18.06 -5.46
CA SER A 94 -30.68 19.32 -5.83
C SER A 94 -30.05 19.93 -7.09
N ILE A 95 -28.72 20.01 -7.15
CA ILE A 95 -27.98 20.56 -8.30
C ILE A 95 -28.24 19.75 -9.57
N ILE A 96 -28.22 18.42 -9.48
CA ILE A 96 -28.46 17.53 -10.61
C ILE A 96 -29.92 17.63 -11.06
N SER A 97 -30.88 17.58 -10.14
CA SER A 97 -32.30 17.77 -10.43
C SER A 97 -32.56 19.09 -11.17
N GLN A 98 -32.01 20.21 -10.69
CA GLN A 98 -32.15 21.52 -11.33
C GLN A 98 -31.46 21.58 -12.70
N SER A 99 -30.29 20.95 -12.84
CA SER A 99 -29.54 20.92 -14.10
C SER A 99 -30.28 20.11 -15.17
N VAL A 100 -30.86 18.96 -14.81
CA VAL A 100 -31.67 18.12 -15.70
C VAL A 100 -32.99 18.82 -16.06
N GLN A 101 -33.64 19.50 -15.12
CA GLN A 101 -34.84 20.29 -15.42
C GLN A 101 -34.54 21.45 -16.37
N SER A 102 -33.51 22.24 -16.08
CA SER A 102 -33.12 23.36 -16.94
C SER A 102 -32.64 22.90 -18.31
N ALA A 103 -32.01 21.73 -18.40
CA ALA A 103 -31.59 21.12 -19.65
C ALA A 103 -32.77 20.86 -20.59
N ILE A 104 -33.81 20.24 -20.03
CA ILE A 104 -34.98 19.78 -20.76
C ILE A 104 -35.87 20.97 -21.12
N LEU A 105 -36.10 21.91 -20.21
CA LEU A 105 -36.91 23.10 -20.46
C LEU A 105 -36.28 24.07 -21.46
N LYS A 106 -34.95 24.23 -21.44
CA LYS A 106 -34.24 25.18 -22.32
C LYS A 106 -33.68 24.54 -23.60
N GLY A 107 -33.91 23.24 -23.82
CA GLY A 107 -33.39 22.53 -24.99
C GLY A 107 -31.86 22.53 -25.08
N LYS A 108 -31.14 22.51 -23.95
CA LYS A 108 -29.67 22.50 -23.95
C LYS A 108 -29.14 21.19 -24.55
N ASN A 109 -28.01 21.27 -25.25
CA ASN A 109 -27.32 20.11 -25.80
C ASN A 109 -26.89 19.15 -24.67
N GLY A 110 -27.26 17.86 -24.80
CA GLY A 110 -26.94 16.80 -23.85
C GLY A 110 -25.46 16.68 -23.48
N LEU A 111 -24.55 16.97 -24.41
CA LEU A 111 -23.10 16.94 -24.17
C LEU A 111 -22.65 18.03 -23.19
N THR A 112 -23.26 19.22 -23.25
CA THR A 112 -22.94 20.33 -22.34
C THR A 112 -23.40 19.99 -20.92
N ILE A 113 -24.60 19.42 -20.79
CA ILE A 113 -25.18 19.03 -19.50
C ILE A 113 -24.38 17.90 -18.86
N ALA A 114 -24.00 16.89 -19.64
CA ALA A 114 -23.15 15.79 -19.16
C ALA A 114 -21.80 16.31 -18.63
N ARG A 115 -21.23 17.34 -19.27
CA ARG A 115 -19.99 17.99 -18.81
C ARG A 115 -20.18 18.73 -17.48
N ASP A 116 -21.26 19.50 -17.35
CA ASP A 116 -21.57 20.23 -16.12
C ASP A 116 -21.83 19.26 -14.96
N ILE A 117 -22.63 18.21 -15.17
CA ILE A 117 -22.90 17.16 -14.17
C ILE A 117 -21.60 16.49 -13.74
N ARG A 118 -20.71 16.12 -14.68
CA ARG A 118 -19.42 15.51 -14.37
C ARG A 118 -18.55 16.40 -13.47
N ARG A 119 -18.52 17.71 -13.73
CA ARG A 119 -17.77 18.67 -12.91
C ARG A 119 -18.28 18.67 -11.46
N GLU A 120 -19.59 18.64 -11.25
CA GLU A 120 -20.18 18.57 -9.90
C GLU A 120 -19.81 17.26 -9.18
N PHE A 121 -19.78 16.14 -9.91
CA PHE A 121 -19.31 14.86 -9.37
C PHE A 121 -17.83 14.89 -8.98
N ASP A 122 -16.95 15.51 -9.79
CA ASP A 122 -15.52 15.64 -9.46
C ASP A 122 -15.30 16.48 -8.20
N VAL A 123 -16.04 17.59 -8.05
CA VAL A 123 -16.03 18.42 -6.84
C VAL A 123 -16.50 17.60 -5.63
N SER A 124 -17.60 16.86 -5.80
CA SER A 124 -18.17 16.00 -4.77
C SER A 124 -17.19 14.91 -4.32
N ALA A 125 -16.49 14.27 -5.26
CA ALA A 125 -15.48 13.24 -4.97
C ALA A 125 -14.27 13.81 -4.22
N SER A 126 -13.82 15.01 -4.59
CA SER A 126 -12.75 15.70 -3.86
C SER A 126 -13.16 16.03 -2.42
N TYR A 127 -14.42 16.43 -2.21
CA TYR A 127 -14.96 16.69 -0.87
C TYR A 127 -15.01 15.41 -0.04
N ALA A 128 -15.53 14.30 -0.60
CA ALA A 128 -15.60 13.00 0.06
C ALA A 128 -14.23 12.55 0.56
N LYS A 129 -13.22 12.60 -0.31
CA LYS A 129 -11.84 12.25 0.03
C LYS A 129 -11.27 13.12 1.16
N ARG A 130 -11.55 14.43 1.11
CA ARG A 130 -11.09 15.37 2.14
C ARG A 130 -11.74 15.07 3.50
N LEU A 131 -13.05 14.81 3.50
CA LEU A 131 -13.81 14.47 4.70
C LEU A 131 -13.26 13.17 5.31
N ALA A 132 -13.16 12.09 4.52
CA ALA A 132 -12.67 10.80 4.98
C ALA A 132 -11.27 10.87 5.60
N ILE A 133 -10.32 11.58 4.97
CA ILE A 133 -8.96 11.72 5.52
C ILE A 133 -8.94 12.57 6.79
N THR A 134 -9.74 13.63 6.85
CA THR A 134 -9.79 14.51 8.03
C THR A 134 -10.42 13.78 9.22
N GLU A 135 -11.50 13.04 8.99
CA GLU A 135 -12.16 12.24 10.03
C GLU A 135 -11.30 11.06 10.47
N HIS A 136 -10.54 10.45 9.57
CA HIS A 136 -9.57 9.42 9.93
C HIS A 136 -8.50 9.96 10.87
N ALA A 137 -7.89 11.11 10.52
CA ALA A 137 -6.92 11.76 11.40
C ALA A 137 -7.55 12.11 12.75
N ARG A 138 -8.79 12.61 12.77
CA ARG A 138 -9.53 12.90 14.02
C ARG A 138 -9.68 11.65 14.89
N VAL A 139 -10.10 10.53 14.30
CA VAL A 139 -10.29 9.26 14.99
C VAL A 139 -8.97 8.75 15.57
N GLN A 140 -7.88 8.81 14.80
CA GLN A 140 -6.55 8.41 15.29
C GLN A 140 -6.10 9.24 16.50
N MET A 141 -6.28 10.56 16.44
CA MET A 141 -5.86 11.44 17.53
C MET A 141 -6.68 11.21 18.80
N GLU A 142 -7.98 10.93 18.67
CA GLU A 142 -8.82 10.61 19.82
C GLU A 142 -8.44 9.27 20.47
N VAL A 143 -8.12 8.25 19.66
CA VAL A 143 -7.59 6.97 20.17
C VAL A 143 -6.27 7.19 20.90
N GLY A 144 -5.36 7.96 20.30
CA GLY A 144 -4.08 8.33 20.94
C GLY A 144 -4.30 9.03 22.27
N ARG A 145 -5.23 9.99 22.35
CA ARG A 145 -5.58 10.70 23.60
C ARG A 145 -6.09 9.76 24.69
N LEU A 146 -7.02 8.86 24.34
CA LEU A 146 -7.57 7.88 25.29
C LEU A 146 -6.46 6.96 25.81
N SER A 147 -5.60 6.47 24.91
CA SER A 147 -4.47 5.64 25.27
C SER A 147 -3.50 6.38 26.20
N MET A 148 -3.13 7.62 25.88
CA MET A 148 -2.27 8.44 26.74
C MET A 148 -2.86 8.64 28.14
N ALA A 149 -4.16 8.92 28.24
CA ALA A 149 -4.86 9.09 29.51
C ALA A 149 -4.89 7.78 30.33
N GLU A 150 -5.15 6.64 29.70
CA GLU A 150 -5.15 5.33 30.35
C GLU A 150 -3.76 4.95 30.89
N ASN A 151 -2.70 5.39 30.20
CA ASN A 151 -1.31 5.11 30.58
C ASN A 151 -0.72 6.16 31.54
N GLY A 152 -1.52 7.13 32.00
CA GLY A 152 -1.13 8.09 33.04
C GLY A 152 -0.30 9.27 32.55
N PHE A 153 -0.21 9.52 31.23
CA PHE A 153 0.43 10.72 30.71
C PHE A 153 -0.40 11.97 30.99
N THR A 154 0.24 13.02 31.49
CA THR A 154 -0.41 14.33 31.75
C THR A 154 -0.14 15.35 30.65
N MET A 155 0.90 15.13 29.85
CA MET A 155 1.36 16.00 28.77
C MET A 155 1.49 15.23 27.46
N PHE A 156 1.33 15.93 26.34
CA PHE A 156 1.57 15.41 25.00
C PHE A 156 2.34 16.42 24.16
N ASP A 157 3.11 15.92 23.20
CA ASP A 157 3.78 16.72 22.18
C ASP A 157 3.28 16.36 20.78
N ILE A 158 3.40 17.28 19.84
CA ILE A 158 2.94 17.12 18.47
C ILE A 158 4.15 16.76 17.61
N ILE A 159 4.04 15.65 16.89
CA ILE A 159 5.01 15.25 15.87
C ILE A 159 4.47 15.67 14.49
N PRO A 160 4.97 16.77 13.92
CA PRO A 160 4.61 17.15 12.56
C PRO A 160 5.21 16.16 11.54
N GLU A 161 4.48 15.88 10.45
CA GLU A 161 5.03 15.15 9.29
C GLU A 161 6.31 15.87 8.80
N PRO A 162 7.33 15.18 8.27
CA PRO A 162 8.55 15.84 7.76
C PRO A 162 8.29 16.93 6.71
N LYS A 163 7.17 16.85 5.98
CA LYS A 163 6.69 17.85 5.00
C LYS A 163 5.54 18.70 5.53
N ALA A 164 5.37 18.80 6.85
CA ALA A 164 4.30 19.56 7.48
C ALA A 164 4.29 21.03 7.01
N CYS A 165 3.08 21.59 6.91
CA CYS A 165 2.89 23.00 6.62
C CYS A 165 3.36 23.88 7.78
N ASP A 166 3.55 25.16 7.52
CA ASP A 166 4.05 26.11 8.51
C ASP A 166 3.12 26.23 9.73
N ILE A 167 1.79 26.10 9.53
CA ILE A 167 0.80 26.10 10.61
C ILE A 167 1.08 24.96 11.60
N CYS A 168 1.29 23.73 11.11
CA CYS A 168 1.56 22.58 11.96
C CYS A 168 2.90 22.70 12.69
N LYS A 169 3.93 23.23 12.01
CA LYS A 169 5.25 23.43 12.61
C LYS A 169 5.23 24.50 13.69
N ASP A 170 4.44 25.56 13.49
CA ASP A 170 4.31 26.66 14.43
C ASP A 170 3.62 26.19 15.72
N ILE A 171 2.47 25.50 15.58
CA ILE A 171 1.76 24.91 16.72
C ILE A 171 2.67 23.88 17.44
N ALA A 172 3.34 22.98 16.72
CA ALA A 172 4.20 21.97 17.34
C ALA A 172 5.35 22.57 18.18
N LYS A 173 5.88 23.75 17.84
CA LYS A 173 6.94 24.42 18.62
C LYS A 173 6.49 24.91 19.99
N HIS A 174 5.19 25.12 20.18
CA HIS A 174 4.61 25.61 21.44
C HIS A 174 4.26 24.47 22.40
N GLY A 175 4.46 23.21 21.99
CA GLY A 175 4.40 22.05 22.88
C GLY A 175 5.53 22.06 23.91
N PRO A 176 5.46 21.20 24.94
CA PRO A 176 4.40 20.21 25.17
C PRO A 176 3.11 20.81 25.75
N TYR A 177 1.97 20.18 25.46
CA TYR A 177 0.63 20.58 25.87
C TYR A 177 0.07 19.66 26.96
N HIS A 178 -0.77 20.19 27.85
CA HIS A 178 -1.47 19.33 28.81
C HIS A 178 -2.65 18.59 28.17
N LEU A 179 -2.81 17.31 28.53
CA LEU A 179 -3.87 16.43 28.02
C LEU A 179 -5.27 16.87 28.48
N ASP A 180 -5.38 17.52 29.65
CA ASP A 180 -6.64 18.07 30.18
C ASP A 180 -7.21 19.21 29.33
N LYS A 181 -6.34 19.92 28.61
CA LYS A 181 -6.67 21.03 27.70
C LYS A 181 -6.80 20.56 26.25
N TRP A 182 -6.94 19.26 26.00
CA TRP A 182 -7.04 18.73 24.65
C TRP A 182 -8.22 19.31 23.87
N ARG A 183 -7.92 19.98 22.75
CA ARG A 183 -8.89 20.57 21.82
C ARG A 183 -8.49 20.25 20.39
N THR A 184 -9.18 19.27 19.82
CA THR A 184 -9.01 18.85 18.43
C THR A 184 -9.25 19.99 17.45
N GLY A 185 -8.23 20.30 16.65
CA GLY A 185 -8.21 21.40 15.69
C GLY A 185 -7.62 22.71 16.21
N GLU A 186 -7.33 22.84 17.51
CA GLU A 186 -6.69 24.02 18.11
C GLU A 186 -5.26 23.67 18.56
N ASN A 187 -5.13 22.85 19.60
CA ASN A 187 -3.85 22.40 20.15
C ASN A 187 -3.59 20.89 19.96
N SER A 188 -4.51 20.20 19.30
CA SER A 188 -4.31 18.81 18.87
C SER A 188 -4.73 18.63 17.40
N PRO A 189 -4.02 17.82 16.59
CA PRO A 189 -4.42 17.53 15.23
C PRO A 189 -5.82 16.87 15.16
N PRO A 190 -6.53 16.93 14.01
CA PRO A 190 -6.14 17.61 12.76
C PRO A 190 -6.43 19.11 12.76
N PHE A 191 -5.43 19.94 12.46
CA PHE A 191 -5.56 21.41 12.39
C PHE A 191 -6.23 21.91 11.11
N HIS A 192 -5.99 21.20 10.01
CA HIS A 192 -6.45 21.57 8.68
C HIS A 192 -6.86 20.31 7.91
N PRO A 193 -7.58 20.45 6.78
CA PRO A 193 -7.86 19.32 5.93
C PRO A 193 -6.57 18.64 5.45
N TYR A 194 -6.58 17.31 5.38
CA TYR A 194 -5.40 16.49 5.06
C TYR A 194 -4.24 16.59 6.06
N CYS A 195 -4.48 17.01 7.30
CA CYS A 195 -3.47 16.97 8.34
C CYS A 195 -3.03 15.52 8.62
N ARG A 196 -1.72 15.31 8.79
CA ARG A 196 -1.06 14.01 9.06
C ARG A 196 -0.10 14.09 10.24
N CYS A 197 -0.31 15.06 11.12
CA CYS A 197 0.49 15.18 12.33
C CYS A 197 0.04 14.11 13.32
N ALA A 198 0.98 13.60 14.10
CA ALA A 198 0.73 12.66 15.17
C ALA A 198 0.95 13.34 16.53
N VAL A 199 0.47 12.71 17.59
CA VAL A 199 0.73 13.13 18.98
C VAL A 199 1.44 12.01 19.73
N VAL A 200 2.23 12.38 20.74
CA VAL A 200 2.89 11.43 21.64
C VAL A 200 2.80 11.93 23.08
N GLY A 201 2.66 11.03 24.04
CA GLY A 201 2.73 11.36 25.46
C GLY A 201 4.16 11.72 25.88
N VAL A 202 4.30 12.72 26.74
CA VAL A 202 5.61 13.12 27.32
C VAL A 202 5.49 13.24 28.84
N ASP A 203 6.55 12.86 29.57
CA ASP A 203 6.60 12.98 31.03
C ASP A 203 7.23 14.32 31.46
N GLU A 204 6.69 14.95 32.51
CA GLU A 204 7.12 16.26 33.04
C GLU A 204 8.61 16.36 33.41
N LYS A 205 9.32 15.23 33.58
CA LYS A 205 10.70 15.22 34.09
C LYS A 205 11.81 15.44 33.06
N ASN A 206 11.52 15.41 31.76
CA ASN A 206 12.54 15.60 30.72
C ASN A 206 12.20 16.81 29.85
N GLY A 207 12.32 18.00 30.45
CA GLY A 207 12.40 19.24 29.70
C GLY A 207 13.63 19.23 28.78
N SER A 208 13.38 19.41 27.49
CA SER A 208 14.36 19.67 26.43
C SER A 208 15.54 18.68 26.33
N ASP A 209 15.30 17.49 25.79
CA ASP A 209 16.33 16.77 25.04
C ASP A 209 15.71 16.20 23.76
N HIS A 210 15.69 17.03 22.71
CA HIS A 210 15.40 16.62 21.33
C HIS A 210 16.36 15.52 20.82
N GLU A 211 17.38 15.15 21.60
CA GLU A 211 18.39 14.13 21.29
C GLU A 211 18.05 12.73 21.83
N SER A 212 17.07 12.61 22.74
CA SER A 212 16.73 11.36 23.43
C SER A 212 15.64 10.54 22.75
N LEU A 213 14.80 11.17 21.92
CA LEU A 213 13.73 10.51 21.14
C LEU A 213 14.24 9.76 19.89
N ASP A 214 15.43 10.12 19.39
CA ASP A 214 16.08 9.44 18.26
C ASP A 214 16.67 8.06 18.66
N LYS A 215 16.77 7.79 19.98
CA LYS A 215 17.23 6.51 20.55
C LYS A 215 16.09 5.57 20.93
N LEU A 216 14.92 6.07 21.34
CA LEU A 216 13.75 5.23 21.68
C LEU A 216 13.03 4.67 20.44
N ASN A 217 12.82 5.47 19.39
CA ASN A 217 12.31 5.00 18.08
C ASN A 217 13.24 3.98 17.39
N LYS A 218 14.54 4.01 17.71
CA LYS A 218 15.48 2.98 17.29
C LYS A 218 15.23 1.66 18.00
N THR A 219 14.81 1.64 19.26
CA THR A 219 14.90 0.43 20.09
C THR A 219 13.80 -0.61 19.78
N GLU A 220 12.55 -0.19 19.52
CA GLU A 220 11.45 -1.09 19.11
C GLU A 220 11.46 -1.42 17.62
N TYR A 221 11.83 -0.47 16.75
CA TYR A 221 12.17 -0.78 15.36
C TYR A 221 13.32 -1.79 15.31
N ASN A 222 14.33 -1.67 16.19
CA ASN A 222 15.40 -2.64 16.36
C ASN A 222 14.95 -3.96 17.00
N GLN A 223 13.79 -4.02 17.68
CA GLN A 223 13.26 -5.25 18.28
C GLN A 223 12.44 -6.07 17.27
N SER A 224 11.52 -5.44 16.54
CA SER A 224 10.87 -6.02 15.36
C SER A 224 11.88 -6.41 14.28
N MET A 225 12.88 -5.55 14.02
CA MET A 225 14.02 -5.89 13.16
C MET A 225 14.90 -6.97 13.79
N LYS A 226 15.06 -7.07 15.12
CA LYS A 226 15.81 -8.17 15.75
C LYS A 226 15.10 -9.49 15.57
N GLU A 227 13.78 -9.52 15.74
CA GLU A 227 12.96 -10.72 15.58
C GLU A 227 12.93 -11.16 14.13
N SER A 228 12.64 -10.26 13.18
CA SER A 228 12.71 -10.58 11.75
C SER A 228 14.14 -10.89 11.29
N SER A 229 15.17 -10.27 11.88
CA SER A 229 16.57 -10.63 11.67
C SER A 229 16.93 -11.99 12.29
N THR A 230 16.21 -12.45 13.30
CA THR A 230 16.40 -13.79 13.88
C THR A 230 15.84 -14.84 12.93
N TYR A 231 14.61 -14.67 12.45
CA TYR A 231 14.04 -15.53 11.41
C TYR A 231 14.88 -15.50 10.12
N ALA A 232 15.32 -14.32 9.68
CA ALA A 232 16.18 -14.19 8.51
C ALA A 232 17.54 -14.90 8.69
N ARG A 233 18.16 -14.81 9.88
CA ARG A 233 19.38 -15.57 10.21
C ARG A 233 19.13 -17.08 10.17
N ASN A 234 18.02 -17.56 10.69
CA ASN A 234 17.67 -18.99 10.69
C ASN A 234 17.49 -19.50 9.26
N VAL A 235 16.76 -18.77 8.42
CA VAL A 235 16.59 -19.08 7.00
C VAL A 235 17.94 -19.08 6.28
N LEU A 236 18.76 -18.04 6.47
CA LEU A 236 20.09 -17.98 5.83
C LEU A 236 21.03 -19.08 6.30
N SER A 237 21.00 -19.45 7.58
CA SER A 237 21.80 -20.55 8.12
C SER A 237 21.43 -21.88 7.46
N ALA A 238 20.12 -22.19 7.42
CA ALA A 238 19.63 -23.41 6.78
C ALA A 238 20.00 -23.48 5.28
N VAL A 239 19.82 -22.36 4.57
CA VAL A 239 20.17 -22.24 3.16
C VAL A 239 21.68 -22.34 2.92
N SER A 240 22.50 -21.70 3.76
CA SER A 240 23.97 -21.67 3.60
C SER A 240 24.60 -23.06 3.75
N LEU A 241 23.98 -23.95 4.53
CA LEU A 241 24.44 -25.34 4.66
C LEU A 241 24.29 -26.14 3.36
N ILE A 242 23.22 -25.90 2.61
CA ILE A 242 22.94 -26.64 1.36
C ILE A 242 23.47 -25.93 0.11
N GLU A 243 23.66 -24.62 0.17
CA GLU A 243 24.02 -23.76 -0.97
C GLU A 243 25.24 -24.28 -1.76
N PRO A 244 26.38 -24.66 -1.15
CA PRO A 244 27.54 -25.13 -1.91
C PRO A 244 27.26 -26.35 -2.78
N ARG A 245 26.42 -27.28 -2.27
CA ARG A 245 26.00 -28.48 -3.00
C ARG A 245 25.08 -28.11 -4.17
N ILE A 246 24.11 -27.22 -3.93
CA ILE A 246 23.18 -26.75 -4.97
C ILE A 246 23.93 -25.98 -6.06
N THR A 247 24.82 -25.05 -5.70
CA THR A 247 25.65 -24.31 -6.65
C THR A 247 26.48 -25.25 -7.52
N SER A 248 27.10 -26.27 -6.92
CA SER A 248 27.91 -27.24 -7.65
C SER A 248 27.05 -27.99 -8.68
N GLN A 249 25.88 -28.50 -8.27
CA GLN A 249 24.94 -29.18 -9.17
C GLN A 249 24.45 -28.26 -10.28
N LEU A 250 24.07 -27.01 -9.96
CA LEU A 250 23.59 -26.06 -10.95
C LEU A 250 24.69 -25.64 -11.93
N LYS A 251 25.95 -25.51 -11.50
CA LYS A 251 27.09 -25.28 -12.42
C LYS A 251 27.27 -26.43 -13.41
N HIS A 252 27.07 -27.68 -12.98
CA HIS A 252 27.11 -28.82 -13.88
C HIS A 252 25.92 -28.85 -14.84
N ILE A 253 24.71 -28.60 -14.34
CA ILE A 253 23.47 -28.60 -15.13
C ILE A 253 23.50 -27.47 -16.17
N THR A 254 23.87 -26.25 -15.80
CA THR A 254 23.92 -25.11 -16.72
C THR A 254 24.90 -25.31 -17.87
N LYS A 255 26.07 -25.89 -17.60
CA LYS A 255 27.04 -26.27 -18.65
C LYS A 255 26.48 -27.27 -19.65
N GLN A 256 25.59 -28.17 -19.23
CA GLN A 256 24.94 -29.13 -20.13
C GLN A 256 23.82 -28.50 -20.96
N SER A 257 23.33 -27.32 -20.58
CA SER A 257 22.22 -26.61 -21.22
C SER A 257 22.66 -25.30 -21.89
N ASN A 258 23.95 -25.22 -22.29
CA ASN A 258 24.56 -24.05 -22.94
C ASN A 258 24.38 -22.71 -22.20
N GLY A 259 24.04 -22.75 -20.91
CA GLY A 259 23.84 -21.58 -20.08
C GLY A 259 25.02 -21.28 -19.19
N ASN A 260 25.07 -20.04 -18.70
CA ASN A 260 26.05 -19.62 -17.71
C ASN A 260 25.34 -19.10 -16.47
N LEU A 261 25.78 -19.53 -15.29
CA LEU A 261 25.36 -18.89 -14.04
C LEU A 261 26.11 -17.57 -13.89
N GLN A 262 25.36 -16.49 -13.66
CA GLN A 262 25.91 -15.17 -13.36
C GLN A 262 25.36 -14.65 -12.03
N GLY A 263 26.06 -13.66 -11.44
CA GLY A 263 25.65 -13.04 -10.17
C GLY A 263 25.76 -13.97 -8.96
N LEU A 264 26.67 -14.94 -8.99
CA LEU A 264 26.85 -15.89 -7.88
C LEU A 264 27.20 -15.20 -6.56
N ASP A 265 27.85 -14.04 -6.58
CA ASP A 265 28.17 -13.27 -5.37
C ASP A 265 26.92 -12.79 -4.63
N PHE A 266 25.79 -12.65 -5.33
CA PHE A 266 24.51 -12.21 -4.79
C PHE A 266 23.46 -13.34 -4.73
N ARG A 267 23.91 -14.60 -4.79
CA ARG A 267 23.00 -15.76 -4.77
C ARG A 267 22.27 -15.93 -3.44
N LEU A 268 22.90 -15.51 -2.35
CA LEU A 268 22.25 -15.41 -1.04
C LEU A 268 21.74 -13.99 -0.85
N LYS A 269 20.48 -13.87 -0.44
CA LYS A 269 19.90 -12.58 -0.08
C LYS A 269 20.62 -12.03 1.15
N SER A 270 20.90 -10.72 1.19
CA SER A 270 21.51 -10.12 2.37
C SER A 270 20.57 -10.23 3.58
N LEU A 271 21.13 -10.35 4.79
CA LEU A 271 20.34 -10.43 6.03
C LEU A 271 19.34 -9.28 6.14
N GLU A 272 19.78 -8.06 5.82
CA GLU A 272 18.96 -6.86 5.88
C GLU A 272 17.77 -6.92 4.89
N SER A 273 18.03 -7.32 3.63
CA SER A 273 17.00 -7.42 2.59
C SER A 273 16.00 -8.54 2.89
N LEU A 274 16.48 -9.64 3.48
CA LEU A 274 15.65 -10.76 3.88
C LEU A 274 14.78 -10.43 5.09
N SER A 275 15.36 -9.86 6.16
CA SER A 275 14.64 -9.41 7.36
C SER A 275 13.55 -8.41 7.00
N ARG A 276 13.87 -7.42 6.15
CA ARG A 276 12.87 -6.46 5.66
C ARG A 276 11.74 -7.12 4.89
N LYS A 277 12.05 -8.11 4.06
CA LYS A 277 11.02 -8.85 3.29
C LYS A 277 10.11 -9.65 4.21
N ILE A 278 10.66 -10.38 5.19
CA ILE A 278 9.87 -11.11 6.19
C ILE A 278 8.93 -10.15 6.93
N SER A 279 9.45 -9.02 7.40
CA SER A 279 8.62 -8.00 8.05
C SER A 279 7.54 -7.43 7.12
N THR A 280 7.88 -7.18 5.86
CA THR A 280 6.93 -6.60 4.89
C THR A 280 5.83 -7.60 4.53
N ASP A 281 6.18 -8.85 4.22
CA ASP A 281 5.23 -9.89 3.84
C ASP A 281 4.32 -10.25 5.03
N SER A 282 4.87 -10.32 6.25
CA SER A 282 4.08 -10.50 7.49
C SER A 282 3.03 -9.39 7.68
N LEU A 283 3.40 -8.13 7.40
CA LEU A 283 2.49 -6.99 7.50
C LEU A 283 1.46 -6.93 6.37
N LEU A 284 1.84 -7.29 5.14
CA LEU A 284 0.96 -7.23 3.97
C LEU A 284 -0.04 -8.37 3.93
N ASP A 285 0.39 -9.57 4.31
CA ASP A 285 -0.41 -10.79 4.23
C ASP A 285 -1.11 -11.11 5.57
N GLU A 286 -0.91 -10.28 6.61
CA GLU A 286 -1.46 -10.44 7.97
C GLU A 286 -1.10 -11.80 8.63
N ILE A 287 0.11 -12.31 8.34
CA ILE A 287 0.63 -13.59 8.86
C ILE A 287 1.75 -13.37 9.88
N SER A 288 2.06 -14.40 10.68
CA SER A 288 3.17 -14.33 11.64
C SER A 288 4.54 -14.16 10.95
N LEU A 289 5.53 -13.60 11.66
CA LEU A 289 6.91 -13.51 11.14
C LEU A 289 7.50 -14.87 10.80
N GLU A 290 7.14 -15.92 11.55
CA GLU A 290 7.54 -17.30 11.29
C GLU A 290 6.93 -17.82 9.97
N GLU A 291 5.64 -17.60 9.77
CA GLU A 291 4.96 -18.00 8.55
C GLU A 291 5.47 -17.22 7.32
N ALA A 292 5.69 -15.92 7.47
CA ALA A 292 6.32 -15.10 6.44
C ALA A 292 7.72 -15.61 6.09
N ALA A 293 8.54 -15.98 7.09
CA ALA A 293 9.86 -16.56 6.87
C ALA A 293 9.79 -17.91 6.13
N ASN A 294 8.84 -18.78 6.48
CA ASN A 294 8.61 -20.07 5.83
C ASN A 294 8.12 -19.94 4.39
N ASN A 295 7.43 -18.84 4.06
CA ASN A 295 6.94 -18.55 2.72
C ASN A 295 8.01 -17.97 1.79
N ILE A 296 9.19 -17.59 2.31
CA ILE A 296 10.27 -17.07 1.48
C ILE A 296 10.86 -18.15 0.59
N ASN A 297 10.88 -17.86 -0.71
CA ASN A 297 11.43 -18.71 -1.75
C ASN A 297 12.65 -18.10 -2.47
N ASP A 298 13.01 -16.85 -2.18
CA ASP A 298 14.11 -16.12 -2.83
C ASP A 298 15.26 -15.79 -1.86
N ALA A 299 15.37 -16.52 -0.75
CA ALA A 299 16.54 -16.45 0.14
C ALA A 299 17.81 -16.98 -0.57
N LEU A 300 17.65 -18.02 -1.38
CA LEU A 300 18.63 -18.49 -2.34
C LEU A 300 18.09 -18.24 -3.75
N ARG A 301 18.90 -17.60 -4.59
CA ARG A 301 18.54 -17.23 -5.95
C ARG A 301 19.71 -17.48 -6.90
N TYR A 302 19.44 -18.17 -7.99
CA TYR A 302 20.39 -18.32 -9.09
C TYR A 302 19.90 -17.57 -10.31
N THR A 303 20.83 -17.06 -11.10
CA THR A 303 20.52 -16.50 -12.42
C THR A 303 21.27 -17.27 -13.49
N ALA A 304 20.53 -17.90 -14.39
CA ALA A 304 21.05 -18.55 -15.58
C ALA A 304 20.84 -17.61 -16.79
N VAL A 305 21.90 -17.41 -17.56
CA VAL A 305 21.87 -16.57 -18.77
C VAL A 305 21.97 -17.46 -20.00
N PHE A 306 21.03 -17.27 -20.92
CA PHE A 306 20.95 -17.97 -22.20
C PHE A 306 21.02 -16.98 -23.37
N LYS A 307 21.30 -17.51 -24.57
CA LYS A 307 21.27 -16.71 -25.80
C LYS A 307 19.83 -16.50 -26.26
N PRO A 308 19.47 -15.33 -26.81
CA PRO A 308 18.11 -15.06 -27.29
C PRO A 308 17.61 -16.08 -28.31
N ASP A 309 18.48 -16.53 -29.23
CA ASP A 309 18.10 -17.37 -30.37
C ASP A 309 17.68 -18.80 -29.99
N ASN A 310 18.18 -19.33 -28.86
CA ASN A 310 17.93 -20.71 -28.40
C ASN A 310 17.32 -20.76 -26.99
N PHE A 311 16.77 -19.64 -26.51
CA PHE A 311 16.38 -19.49 -25.11
C PHE A 311 15.40 -20.58 -24.64
N PHE A 312 14.38 -20.88 -25.44
CA PHE A 312 13.40 -21.93 -25.10
C PHE A 312 14.04 -23.31 -24.99
N ASP A 313 14.89 -23.69 -25.95
CA ASP A 313 15.52 -25.01 -25.99
C ASP A 313 16.53 -25.20 -24.85
N ASP A 314 17.35 -24.17 -24.57
CA ASP A 314 18.30 -24.17 -23.46
C ASP A 314 17.56 -24.20 -22.10
N TYR A 315 16.47 -23.42 -21.95
CA TYR A 315 15.60 -23.47 -20.78
C TYR A 315 14.97 -24.84 -20.60
N HIS A 316 14.41 -25.44 -21.65
CA HIS A 316 13.75 -26.74 -21.60
C HIS A 316 14.75 -27.87 -21.27
N SER A 317 15.96 -27.78 -21.82
CA SER A 317 17.06 -28.69 -21.52
C SER A 317 17.47 -28.59 -20.05
N MET A 318 17.60 -27.37 -19.53
CA MET A 318 17.93 -27.13 -18.13
C MET A 318 16.80 -27.61 -17.20
N LYS A 319 15.54 -27.32 -17.53
CA LYS A 319 14.34 -27.80 -16.81
C LYS A 319 14.35 -29.34 -16.70
N SER A 320 14.64 -30.03 -17.80
CA SER A 320 14.71 -31.49 -17.83
C SER A 320 15.89 -32.04 -17.02
N ALA A 321 17.06 -31.40 -17.10
CA ALA A 321 18.24 -31.77 -16.32
C ALA A 321 18.03 -31.55 -14.82
N LEU A 322 17.34 -30.49 -14.41
CA LEU A 322 16.94 -30.25 -13.02
C LEU A 322 16.06 -31.40 -12.50
N VAL A 323 15.00 -31.76 -13.23
CA VAL A 323 14.11 -32.86 -12.83
C VAL A 323 14.87 -34.19 -12.73
N LYS A 324 15.73 -34.50 -13.71
CA LYS A 324 16.57 -35.71 -13.70
C LYS A 324 17.52 -35.77 -12.50
N ASN A 325 17.99 -34.61 -12.03
CA ASN A 325 18.84 -34.50 -10.84
C ASN A 325 18.04 -34.37 -9.54
N GLY A 326 16.73 -34.66 -9.54
CA GLY A 326 15.90 -34.70 -8.33
C GLY A 326 15.48 -33.33 -7.80
N PHE A 327 15.51 -32.29 -8.63
CA PHE A 327 14.89 -31.00 -8.30
C PHE A 327 13.41 -31.05 -8.69
N LYS A 328 12.54 -30.48 -7.84
CA LYS A 328 11.11 -30.33 -8.13
C LYS A 328 10.82 -28.89 -8.54
N ILE A 329 10.04 -28.72 -9.60
CA ILE A 329 9.61 -27.40 -10.07
C ILE A 329 8.24 -27.12 -9.47
N GLU A 330 8.13 -26.03 -8.70
CA GLU A 330 6.90 -25.68 -7.97
C GLU A 330 6.07 -24.63 -8.74
N LYS A 331 6.73 -23.62 -9.31
CA LYS A 331 6.05 -22.52 -10.00
C LYS A 331 6.95 -21.91 -11.06
N VAL A 332 6.38 -21.58 -12.22
CA VAL A 332 7.05 -20.81 -13.28
C VAL A 332 6.25 -19.54 -13.51
N LYS A 333 6.95 -18.40 -13.62
CA LYS A 333 6.39 -17.10 -13.99
C LYS A 333 7.20 -16.51 -15.14
N ASN A 334 6.58 -16.38 -16.30
CA ASN A 334 7.19 -15.83 -17.49
C ASN A 334 6.80 -14.35 -17.66
N THR A 335 7.71 -13.45 -17.31
CA THR A 335 7.44 -11.99 -17.34
C THR A 335 7.70 -11.36 -18.70
N TRP A 336 8.27 -12.09 -19.67
CA TRP A 336 8.41 -11.62 -21.06
C TRP A 336 7.08 -11.45 -21.80
N LEU A 337 5.99 -11.98 -21.22
CA LEU A 337 4.63 -11.85 -21.73
C LEU A 337 3.81 -10.81 -20.95
N ASP A 338 4.38 -10.25 -19.88
CA ASP A 338 3.75 -9.21 -19.07
C ASP A 338 4.13 -7.82 -19.64
N ASP A 339 3.24 -6.83 -19.57
CA ASP A 339 3.54 -5.42 -19.89
C ASP A 339 4.35 -4.73 -18.75
N GLY A 340 5.38 -5.41 -18.26
CA GLY A 340 6.16 -5.03 -17.09
C GLY A 340 7.56 -4.47 -17.41
N PRO A 341 8.18 -3.77 -16.45
CA PRO A 341 9.56 -3.30 -16.57
C PRO A 341 10.62 -4.40 -16.33
N TYR A 342 10.22 -5.66 -16.17
CA TYR A 342 11.13 -6.76 -15.86
C TYR A 342 10.89 -7.90 -16.85
N ASN A 343 11.96 -8.32 -17.54
CA ASN A 343 11.91 -9.32 -18.60
C ASN A 343 12.82 -10.51 -18.26
N GLY A 344 12.20 -11.53 -17.67
CA GLY A 344 12.86 -12.79 -17.29
C GLY A 344 11.85 -13.91 -17.05
N VAL A 345 12.35 -15.14 -16.91
CA VAL A 345 11.54 -16.27 -16.43
C VAL A 345 11.98 -16.58 -15.01
N ASN A 346 11.06 -16.55 -14.05
CA ASN A 346 11.35 -16.90 -12.67
C ASN A 346 10.72 -18.25 -12.36
N THR A 347 11.53 -19.18 -11.87
CA THR A 347 11.08 -20.51 -11.48
C THR A 347 11.39 -20.77 -10.01
N VAL A 348 10.35 -21.07 -9.24
CA VAL A 348 10.50 -21.61 -7.88
C VAL A 348 10.75 -23.10 -8.00
N VAL A 349 11.88 -23.54 -7.46
CA VAL A 349 12.26 -24.95 -7.39
C VAL A 349 12.47 -25.37 -5.94
N SER A 350 12.32 -26.65 -5.66
CA SER A 350 12.57 -27.23 -4.34
C SER A 350 13.50 -28.42 -4.44
N LYS A 351 14.39 -28.56 -3.45
CA LYS A 351 15.24 -29.73 -3.27
C LYS A 351 15.60 -29.88 -1.79
N ASP A 352 15.57 -31.11 -1.29
CA ASP A 352 15.87 -31.43 0.11
C ASP A 352 15.05 -30.56 1.09
N ASN A 353 13.75 -30.39 0.78
CA ASN A 353 12.77 -29.54 1.49
C ASN A 353 13.07 -28.03 1.53
N ILE A 354 14.06 -27.55 0.80
CA ILE A 354 14.35 -26.12 0.68
C ILE A 354 13.89 -25.60 -0.67
N LYS A 355 13.11 -24.53 -0.64
CA LYS A 355 12.66 -23.79 -1.83
C LYS A 355 13.66 -22.68 -2.17
N PHE A 356 13.94 -22.51 -3.45
CA PHE A 356 14.80 -21.44 -3.95
C PHE A 356 14.37 -21.01 -5.36
N GLU A 357 14.85 -19.85 -5.80
CA GLU A 357 14.48 -19.28 -7.10
C GLU A 357 15.58 -19.47 -8.13
N ILE A 358 15.23 -19.88 -9.35
CA ILE A 358 16.11 -19.81 -10.53
C ILE A 358 15.49 -18.81 -11.51
N GLN A 359 16.27 -17.81 -11.89
CA GLN A 359 15.87 -16.77 -12.83
C GLN A 359 16.61 -16.98 -14.14
N TYR A 360 15.90 -16.90 -15.26
CA TYR A 360 16.44 -17.08 -16.60
C TYR A 360 16.36 -15.77 -17.37
N HIS A 361 17.50 -15.30 -17.85
CA HIS A 361 17.66 -14.02 -18.54
C HIS A 361 18.44 -14.18 -19.84
N THR A 362 18.30 -13.22 -20.75
CA THR A 362 19.30 -12.99 -21.80
C THR A 362 20.42 -12.12 -21.23
N GLN A 363 21.57 -12.03 -21.90
CA GLN A 363 22.64 -11.15 -21.42
C GLN A 363 22.15 -9.70 -21.33
N GLU A 364 21.44 -9.21 -22.34
CA GLU A 364 20.86 -7.86 -22.34
C GLU A 364 19.88 -7.64 -21.17
N SER A 365 18.98 -8.60 -20.90
CA SER A 365 17.99 -8.43 -19.83
C SER A 365 18.61 -8.57 -18.44
N PHE A 366 19.68 -9.36 -18.30
CA PHE A 366 20.48 -9.45 -17.08
C PHE A 366 21.25 -8.16 -16.79
N ASP A 367 21.92 -7.60 -17.80
CA ASP A 367 22.71 -6.38 -17.67
C ASP A 367 21.81 -5.18 -17.37
N LEU A 368 20.65 -5.09 -18.05
CA LEU A 368 19.68 -4.04 -17.78
C LEU A 368 19.15 -4.14 -16.34
N LYS A 369 18.80 -5.36 -15.91
CA LYS A 369 18.29 -5.65 -14.55
C LYS A 369 19.29 -5.24 -13.49
N ASN A 370 20.57 -5.56 -13.63
CA ASN A 370 21.59 -5.28 -12.61
C ASN A 370 22.20 -3.88 -12.73
N GLY A 371 22.01 -3.20 -13.86
CA GLY A 371 22.44 -1.83 -14.09
C GLY A 371 21.31 -0.84 -13.89
N LYS A 372 20.94 -0.15 -14.97
CA LYS A 372 20.04 1.01 -14.92
C LYS A 372 18.67 0.71 -14.32
N LEU A 373 18.12 -0.48 -14.56
CA LEU A 373 16.82 -0.84 -14.02
C LEU A 373 16.87 -1.02 -12.50
N HIS A 374 17.96 -1.57 -11.96
CA HIS A 374 18.14 -1.67 -10.52
C HIS A 374 18.15 -0.29 -9.88
N GLU A 375 18.95 0.65 -10.41
CA GLU A 375 19.02 2.02 -9.91
C GLU A 375 17.65 2.72 -9.90
N LEU A 376 16.89 2.61 -10.99
CA LEU A 376 15.57 3.23 -11.10
C LEU A 376 14.54 2.57 -10.16
N TYR A 377 14.62 1.25 -9.98
CA TYR A 377 13.77 0.52 -9.03
C TYR A 377 14.10 0.90 -7.58
N GLU A 378 15.40 0.99 -7.24
CA GLU A 378 15.91 1.43 -5.94
C GLU A 378 15.49 2.86 -5.62
N GLU A 379 15.52 3.77 -6.59
CA GLU A 379 15.00 5.13 -6.43
C GLU A 379 13.48 5.10 -6.23
N ARG A 380 12.75 4.37 -7.09
CA ARG A 380 11.28 4.27 -7.07
C ARG A 380 10.75 3.80 -5.71
N ARG A 381 11.42 2.85 -5.07
CA ARG A 381 10.97 2.25 -3.82
C ARG A 381 11.20 3.13 -2.60
N LEU A 382 11.93 4.24 -2.73
CA LEU A 382 12.14 5.16 -1.62
C LEU A 382 10.81 5.78 -1.15
N PRO A 383 10.58 5.87 0.18
CA PRO A 383 9.30 6.34 0.73
C PRO A 383 9.07 7.85 0.50
N ASN A 384 10.14 8.63 0.29
CA ASN A 384 10.12 10.08 0.16
C ASN A 384 9.88 10.61 -1.27
N ILE A 385 9.77 9.72 -2.26
CA ILE A 385 9.68 10.08 -3.67
C ILE A 385 8.25 10.50 -4.09
N THR A 386 8.13 11.56 -4.90
CA THR A 386 6.81 12.12 -5.28
C THR A 386 6.05 11.20 -6.24
N ARG A 387 4.70 11.25 -6.24
CA ARG A 387 3.89 10.48 -7.20
C ARG A 387 4.25 10.76 -8.66
N LYS A 388 4.56 12.02 -8.98
CA LYS A 388 5.01 12.42 -10.33
C LYS A 388 6.32 11.73 -10.70
N ARG A 389 7.30 11.75 -9.81
CA ARG A 389 8.58 11.06 -10.02
C ARG A 389 8.42 9.54 -10.09
N LYS A 390 7.54 8.94 -9.29
CA LYS A 390 7.18 7.51 -9.41
C LYS A 390 6.68 7.15 -10.81
N ALA A 391 5.78 7.96 -11.37
CA ALA A 391 5.25 7.75 -12.71
C ALA A 391 6.32 7.96 -13.81
N GLU A 392 7.22 8.94 -13.63
CA GLU A 392 8.37 9.13 -14.53
C GLU A 392 9.31 7.93 -14.51
N LEU A 393 9.67 7.43 -13.32
CA LEU A 393 10.49 6.23 -13.17
C LEU A 393 9.83 5.00 -13.77
N ASP A 394 8.52 4.81 -13.55
CA ASP A 394 7.76 3.71 -14.17
C ASP A 394 7.83 3.77 -15.69
N LYS A 395 7.68 4.96 -16.28
CA LYS A 395 7.81 5.17 -17.72
C LYS A 395 9.23 4.87 -18.20
N MET A 396 10.27 5.37 -17.51
CA MET A 396 11.66 5.12 -17.87
C MET A 396 12.01 3.63 -17.84
N MET A 397 11.61 2.92 -16.79
CA MET A 397 11.84 1.48 -16.65
C MET A 397 11.12 0.68 -17.74
N PHE A 398 9.91 1.09 -18.13
CA PHE A 398 9.15 0.45 -19.20
C PHE A 398 9.78 0.66 -20.58
N GLU A 399 10.21 1.88 -20.91
CA GLU A 399 10.87 2.18 -22.17
C GLU A 399 12.20 1.42 -22.31
N LEU A 400 13.02 1.36 -21.26
CA LEU A 400 14.27 0.59 -21.24
C LEU A 400 14.03 -0.91 -21.46
N SER A 401 12.92 -1.43 -20.93
CA SER A 401 12.60 -2.85 -21.04
C SER A 401 12.06 -3.22 -22.42
N LYS A 402 11.37 -2.28 -23.10
CA LYS A 402 10.87 -2.46 -24.46
C LYS A 402 11.96 -2.55 -25.53
N SER A 403 13.12 -1.95 -25.29
CA SER A 403 14.25 -2.02 -26.23
C SER A 403 14.98 -3.36 -26.22
N LEU A 404 14.63 -4.28 -25.30
CA LEU A 404 15.26 -5.60 -25.21
C LEU A 404 14.83 -6.51 -26.36
N THR A 405 15.78 -7.29 -26.87
CA THR A 405 15.49 -8.31 -27.87
C THR A 405 14.66 -9.44 -27.24
N LYS A 406 13.45 -9.68 -27.77
CA LYS A 406 12.58 -10.75 -27.28
C LYS A 406 13.19 -12.12 -27.66
N PRO A 407 13.38 -13.05 -26.70
CA PRO A 407 13.95 -14.36 -26.99
C PRO A 407 13.05 -15.19 -27.90
N SER A 408 13.66 -16.09 -28.68
CA SER A 408 12.94 -17.00 -29.56
C SER A 408 12.03 -17.93 -28.75
N GLN A 409 10.82 -18.14 -29.26
CA GLN A 409 9.83 -19.08 -28.71
C GLN A 409 9.51 -18.90 -27.21
N ILE A 410 9.70 -17.69 -26.68
CA ILE A 410 9.54 -17.40 -25.25
C ILE A 410 8.10 -17.63 -24.77
N GLU A 411 7.11 -17.53 -25.67
CA GLU A 411 5.71 -17.85 -25.43
C GLU A 411 5.46 -19.33 -25.08
N ARG A 412 6.38 -20.22 -25.42
CA ARG A 412 6.29 -21.66 -25.09
C ARG A 412 6.78 -21.97 -23.68
N VAL A 413 7.40 -21.02 -22.97
CA VAL A 413 7.90 -21.23 -21.61
C VAL A 413 6.75 -21.15 -20.60
N ASN A 414 6.46 -22.31 -19.98
CA ASN A 414 5.42 -22.50 -18.97
C ASN A 414 5.89 -23.27 -17.72
#